data_AF-A0A660QIY8-F1
#
_entry.id   AF-A0A660QIY8-F1
#
_cell.length_a   1.000
_cell.length_b   1.000
_cell.length_c   1.000
_cell.angle_alpha   90.00
_cell.angle_beta   90.00
_cell.angle_gamma   90.00
#
_symmetry.space_group_name_H-M   'P 1'
#
loop_
_entity.id
_entity.type
_entity.pdbx_description
1 polymer ?
#
loop_
_entity_poly.entity_id
_entity_poly.type
_entity_poly.pdbx_seq_one_letter_code
_entity_poly.pdbx_strand_id
1 'polypeptide(L)' 'MTLIDYLVIAGFMVWMLVIGWIFSRRVKSSSDMFAAGGQSPWWVSGLSGFMTI' A
#
# COMPACT_ATOMS: atom_id res chain seq x y z
N MET A 1 15.92 -22.52 3.80
CA MET A 1 15.87 -21.05 3.87
C MET A 1 17.28 -20.55 3.69
N THR A 2 17.54 -19.92 2.56
CA THR A 2 18.83 -19.37 2.13
C THR A 2 18.92 -17.90 2.56
N LEU A 3 20.14 -17.34 2.55
CA LEU A 3 20.34 -15.90 2.78
C LEU A 3 19.49 -15.02 1.83
N ILE A 4 19.26 -15.50 0.61
CA ILE A 4 18.45 -14.82 -0.40
C ILE A 4 16.99 -14.72 0.06
N ASP A 5 16.44 -15.77 0.67
CA ASP A 5 15.05 -15.76 1.16
C ASP A 5 14.85 -14.68 2.23
N TYR A 6 15.81 -14.53 3.15
CA TYR A 6 15.76 -13.47 4.17
C TYR A 6 15.90 -12.07 3.58
N LEU A 7 16.75 -11.88 2.57
CA LEU A 7 16.88 -10.60 1.86
C LEU A 7 15.59 -10.21 1.13
N VAL A 8 14.91 -11.17 0.51
CA VAL A 8 13.61 -10.95 -0.16
C VAL A 8 12.56 -10.49 0.85
N ILE A 9 12.46 -11.17 2.01
CA ILE A 9 11.52 -10.81 3.06
C ILE A 9 11.84 -9.42 3.63
N ALA A 10 13.11 -9.15 3.94
CA ALA A 10 13.53 -7.85 4.45
C ALA A 10 13.25 -6.73 3.44
N GLY A 11 13.54 -6.97 2.16
CA GLY A 11 13.24 -6.04 1.07
C GLY A 11 11.74 -5.75 0.96
N PHE A 12 10.90 -6.79 1.05
CA PHE A 12 9.45 -6.63 1.02
C PHE A 12 8.93 -5.80 2.20
N MET A 13 9.41 -6.06 3.43
CA MET A 13 9.02 -5.28 4.61
C MET A 13 9.43 -3.82 4.48
N VAL A 14 10.67 -3.54 4.08
CA VAL A 14 11.15 -2.17 3.86
C VAL A 14 10.29 -1.47 2.80
N TRP A 15 9.97 -2.17 1.71
CA TRP A 15 9.14 -1.61 0.64
C TRP A 15 7.74 -1.23 1.11
N MET A 16 7.08 -2.10 1.89
CA MET A 16 5.78 -1.78 2.49
C MET A 16 5.83 -0.54 3.39
N LEU A 17 6.88 -0.42 4.23
CA LEU A 17 7.06 0.74 5.11
C LEU A 17 7.28 2.03 4.32
N VAL A 18 8.07 1.99 3.26
CA VAL A 18 8.32 3.15 2.38
C VAL A 18 7.02 3.62 1.74
N ILE A 19 6.21 2.70 1.20
CA ILE A 19 4.90 3.02 0.61
C ILE A 19 4.00 3.66 1.67
N GLY A 20 3.86 3.03 2.84
CA GLY A 20 3.05 3.57 3.93
C GLY A 20 3.48 4.98 4.38
N TRP A 21 4.79 5.22 4.47
CA TRP A 21 5.33 6.53 4.83
C TRP A 21 5.06 7.61 3.77
N ILE A 22 5.20 7.27 2.49
CA ILE A 22 4.87 8.19 1.39
C ILE A 22 3.40 8.57 1.44
N PHE A 23 2.49 7.61 1.60
CA PHE A 23 1.05 7.87 1.67
C PHE A 23 0.64 8.60 2.95
N SER A 24 1.29 8.30 4.09
CA SER A 24 1.07 9.03 5.34
C SER A 24 1.32 10.53 5.21
N ARG A 25 2.27 10.94 4.37
CA ARG A 25 2.52 12.37 4.07
C ARG A 25 1.48 13.01 3.14
N ARG A 26 0.74 12.19 2.39
CA ARG A 26 -0.26 12.64 1.41
C ARG A 26 -1.68 12.68 1.97
N VAL A 27 -2.00 11.80 2.93
CA VAL A 27 -3.30 11.78 3.61
C VAL A 27 -3.37 12.93 4.62
N LYS A 28 -4.12 13.98 4.30
CA LYS A 28 -4.30 15.16 5.18
C LYS A 28 -5.72 15.30 5.71
N SER A 29 -6.70 14.69 5.05
CA SER A 29 -8.11 14.73 5.41
C SER A 29 -8.70 13.33 5.55
N SER A 30 -9.77 13.20 6.32
CA SER A 30 -10.57 11.97 6.40
C SER A 30 -11.09 11.53 5.03
N SER A 31 -11.37 12.46 4.11
CA SER A 31 -11.75 12.12 2.73
C SER A 31 -10.61 11.45 1.96
N ASP A 32 -9.36 11.85 2.18
CA ASP A 32 -8.19 11.20 1.58
C ASP A 32 -7.98 9.79 2.14
N MET A 33 -8.28 9.61 3.42
CA MET A 33 -8.13 8.32 4.11
C MET A 33 -9.20 7.30 3.69
N PHE A 34 -10.47 7.71 3.57
CA PHE A 34 -11.58 6.80 3.31
C PHE A 34 -12.00 6.71 1.84
N ALA A 35 -11.87 7.80 1.07
CA ALA A 35 -12.27 7.85 -0.33
C ALA A 35 -11.07 7.94 -1.30
N ALA A 36 -9.83 7.82 -0.79
CA ALA A 36 -8.61 8.12 -1.56
C ALA A 36 -8.66 9.50 -2.25
N GLY A 37 -9.42 10.45 -1.67
CA GLY A 37 -9.66 11.77 -2.23
C GLY A 37 -10.41 11.77 -3.57
N GLY A 38 -11.14 10.68 -3.89
CA GLY A 38 -11.81 10.50 -5.17
C GLY A 38 -10.87 10.19 -6.35
N GLN A 39 -9.57 9.94 -6.07
CA GLN A 39 -8.54 9.77 -7.10
C GLN A 39 -8.06 8.32 -7.27
N SER A 40 -8.76 7.36 -6.68
CA SER A 40 -8.43 5.94 -6.87
C SER A 40 -8.70 5.51 -8.33
N PRO A 41 -7.71 5.00 -9.06
CA PRO A 41 -7.96 4.38 -10.37
C PRO A 41 -8.90 3.18 -10.23
N TRP A 42 -9.84 3.02 -11.17
CA TRP A 42 -10.84 1.96 -11.15
C TRP A 42 -10.27 0.54 -11.02
N TRP A 43 -9.09 0.29 -11.60
CA TRP A 43 -8.41 -1.00 -11.53
C TRP A 43 -7.79 -1.27 -10.15
N VAL A 44 -7.28 -0.25 -9.46
CA VAL A 44 -6.77 -0.38 -8.08
C VAL A 44 -7.92 -0.69 -7.14
N SER A 45 -9.03 0.04 -7.27
CA SER A 45 -10.26 -0.22 -6.51
C SER A 45 -10.80 -1.62 -6.76
N GLY A 46 -10.79 -2.11 -8.00
CA GLY A 46 -11.22 -3.46 -8.35
C GLY A 46 -10.35 -4.56 -7.70
N LEU A 47 -9.03 -4.41 -7.76
CA LEU A 47 -8.09 -5.35 -7.11
C LEU A 47 -8.24 -5.35 -5.59
N SER A 48 -8.40 -4.18 -4.97
CA SER A 48 -8.63 -4.07 -3.53
C SER A 48 -9.94 -4.70 -3.09
N GLY A 49 -11.01 -4.53 -3.88
CA GLY A 49 -12.31 -5.17 -3.64
C GLY A 49 -12.19 -6.69 -3.67
N PHE A 50 -11.50 -7.24 -4.67
CA PHE A 50 -11.25 -8.68 -4.78
C PHE A 50 -10.49 -9.26 -3.58
N MET A 51 -9.53 -8.53 -3.00
CA MET A 51 -8.81 -8.99 -1.81
C MET A 51 -9.63 -8.89 -0.51
N THR A 52 -10.69 -8.07 -0.51
CA THR A 52 -11.49 -7.79 0.70
C THR A 52 -12.67 -8.74 0.85
N ILE A 53 -13.22 -9.23 -0.27
CA ILE A 53 -14.27 -10.27 -0.30
C ILE A 53 -13.72 -11.65 0.04
#